data_AF-A0A6G9Z922-F1
#
_entry.id   AF-A0A6G9Z922-F1
#
_cell.length_a   1.000
_cell.length_b   1.000
_cell.length_c   1.000
_cell.angle_alpha   90.00
_cell.angle_beta   90.00
_cell.angle_gamma   90.00
#
_symmetry.space_group_name_H-M   'P 1'
#
loop_
_entity.id
_entity.type
_entity.pdbx_description
1 polymer ?
#
loop_
_entity_poly.entity_id
_entity_poly.type
_entity_poly.pdbx_seq_one_letter_code
_entity_poly.pdbx_strand_id
1 'polypeptide(L)'
;MPDTPTIEDVVRYLRVHGWTGTGHWRNASLWTWQNFDVLVPPTTMAADAGIRLRELARCVADAENRSLEAVWRDLSTPAVDTVSYRALHDTASITVAGGTHTVLAVRDLIVVCALKALGEPTPTRRGTISGPIHTLLERSLLSLSDEPLALEVALPIENGDPQSLARRTAMRMLRNATLVRRAAESSEVEVLEDLLRHRISAEECIALAELAGPEYALPFELGFHWSWLAPEADETVEFPSGSGERIVHLSNKRVRQRTDSGHGVVKGSVIGLSDNPDGARWRIKVRGTLEVDGTLIDGLRTVAVSLGDDSTYAAALAAHRDRHTVRAAGAVSRHHRRNEIAVTAGGFTVDDHSQT
;
A
#
# COMPACT_ATOMS: atom_id res chain seq x y z
N MET A 1 20.73 3.24 23.94
CA MET A 1 21.15 1.87 24.32
C MET A 1 20.06 0.95 23.84
N PRO A 2 20.37 -0.17 23.16
CA PRO A 2 19.35 -1.14 22.76
C PRO A 2 18.61 -1.64 24.01
N ASP A 3 17.29 -1.82 23.90
CA ASP A 3 16.47 -2.28 25.01
C ASP A 3 16.94 -3.66 25.47
N THR A 4 16.84 -3.93 26.77
CA THR A 4 17.20 -5.24 27.33
C THR A 4 16.12 -6.24 26.94
N PRO A 5 16.47 -7.41 26.36
CA PRO A 5 15.49 -8.38 25.91
C PRO A 5 14.67 -8.92 27.10
N THR A 6 13.38 -9.15 26.89
CA THR A 6 12.56 -9.81 27.91
C THR A 6 12.87 -11.30 27.94
N ILE A 7 12.74 -11.94 29.11
CA ILE A 7 12.98 -13.40 29.23
C ILE A 7 12.04 -14.19 28.31
N GLU A 8 10.81 -13.70 28.12
CA GLU A 8 9.85 -14.33 27.23
C GLU A 8 10.31 -14.30 25.78
N ASP A 9 10.82 -13.16 25.30
CA ASP A 9 11.35 -13.03 23.94
C ASP A 9 12.58 -13.91 23.73
N VAL A 10 13.49 -13.98 24.71
CA VAL A 10 14.64 -14.89 24.66
C VAL A 10 14.20 -16.35 24.56
N VAL A 11 13.27 -16.79 25.41
CA VAL A 11 12.74 -18.16 25.38
C VAL A 11 12.07 -18.48 24.05
N ARG A 12 11.30 -17.53 23.51
CA ARG A 12 10.62 -17.69 22.23
C ARG A 12 11.63 -17.78 21.09
N TYR A 13 12.64 -16.91 21.08
CA TYR A 13 13.74 -16.91 20.12
C TYR A 13 14.45 -18.27 20.09
N LEU A 14 14.92 -18.71 21.26
CA LEU A 14 15.65 -19.97 21.40
C LEU A 14 14.83 -21.14 20.85
N ARG A 15 13.55 -21.23 21.23
CA ARG A 15 12.66 -22.30 20.75
C ARG A 15 12.52 -22.32 19.22
N VAL A 16 12.37 -21.17 18.59
CA VAL A 16 12.19 -21.06 17.14
C VAL A 16 13.47 -21.38 16.37
N HIS A 17 14.63 -21.08 16.95
CA HIS A 17 15.95 -21.41 16.38
C HIS A 17 16.40 -22.84 16.71
N GLY A 18 15.49 -23.69 17.22
CA GLY A 18 15.74 -25.11 17.45
C GLY A 18 16.48 -25.42 18.74
N TRP A 19 16.69 -24.46 19.63
CA TRP A 19 17.19 -24.73 20.97
C TRP A 19 16.13 -25.48 21.78
N THR A 20 16.60 -26.42 22.60
CA THR A 20 15.73 -27.28 23.39
C THR A 20 15.94 -27.01 24.88
N GLY A 21 14.84 -26.81 25.63
CA GLY A 21 14.92 -26.68 27.08
C GLY A 21 15.19 -28.04 27.72
N THR A 22 16.39 -28.25 28.27
CA THR A 22 16.85 -29.53 28.81
C THR A 22 16.71 -29.64 30.32
N GLY A 23 16.56 -28.52 31.03
CA GLY A 23 16.36 -28.55 32.48
C GLY A 23 16.45 -27.18 33.15
N HIS A 24 16.78 -27.18 34.43
CA HIS A 24 16.98 -25.97 35.23
C HIS A 24 18.27 -26.08 36.05
N TRP A 25 18.96 -24.95 36.21
CA TRP A 25 20.15 -24.84 37.06
C TRP A 25 20.03 -23.58 37.93
N ARG A 26 19.94 -23.76 39.25
CA ARG A 26 19.83 -22.64 40.22
C ARG A 26 18.78 -21.58 39.82
N ASN A 27 17.57 -22.04 39.46
CA ASN A 27 16.43 -21.24 38.99
C ASN A 27 16.56 -20.64 37.57
N ALA A 28 17.69 -20.79 36.88
CA ALA A 28 17.79 -20.48 35.46
C ALA A 28 17.34 -21.68 34.62
N SER A 29 16.74 -21.43 33.46
CA SER A 29 16.39 -22.49 32.50
C SER A 29 17.61 -22.81 31.63
N LEU A 30 17.94 -24.10 31.52
CA LEU A 30 19.03 -24.59 30.66
C LEU A 30 18.47 -24.91 29.27
N TRP A 31 19.09 -24.35 28.25
CA TRP A 31 18.76 -24.57 26.85
C TRP A 31 19.97 -25.09 26.09
N THR A 32 19.77 -26.10 25.26
CA THR A 32 20.83 -26.80 24.54
C THR A 32 20.55 -26.79 23.04
N TRP A 33 21.58 -26.55 22.24
CA TRP A 33 21.57 -26.69 20.79
C TRP A 33 22.89 -27.32 20.33
N GLN A 34 22.82 -28.51 19.73
CA GLN A 34 24.01 -29.31 19.41
C GLN A 34 24.92 -29.51 20.64
N ASN A 35 26.12 -28.92 20.63
CA ASN A 35 27.10 -28.98 21.72
C ASN A 35 27.17 -27.69 22.56
N PHE A 36 26.23 -26.76 22.35
CA PHE A 36 26.17 -25.49 23.04
C PHE A 36 25.07 -25.50 24.10
N ASP A 37 25.39 -24.93 25.26
CA ASP A 37 24.47 -24.75 26.37
C ASP A 37 24.40 -23.26 26.74
N VAL A 38 23.18 -22.77 26.99
CA VAL A 38 22.93 -21.42 27.49
C VAL A 38 21.99 -21.45 28.67
N LEU A 39 22.22 -20.52 29.62
CA LEU A 39 21.38 -20.32 30.79
C LEU A 39 20.53 -19.07 30.59
N VAL A 40 19.22 -19.25 30.60
CA VAL A 40 18.25 -18.16 30.56
C VAL A 40 17.89 -17.78 32.01
N PRO A 41 18.15 -16.54 32.45
CA PRO A 41 17.80 -16.13 33.81
C PRO A 41 16.26 -16.12 34.01
N PRO A 42 15.76 -16.38 35.23
CA PRO A 42 14.32 -16.48 35.48
C PRO A 42 13.58 -15.15 35.36
N THR A 43 14.28 -14.03 35.52
CA THR A 43 13.71 -12.68 35.45
C THR A 43 14.77 -11.67 35.03
N THR A 44 14.35 -10.60 34.36
CA THR A 44 15.20 -9.45 34.03
C THR A 44 15.55 -8.60 35.26
N MET A 45 14.88 -8.80 36.40
CA MET A 45 15.08 -8.01 37.62
C MET A 45 16.30 -8.43 38.46
N ALA A 46 16.96 -9.55 38.14
CA ALA A 46 18.15 -9.97 38.88
C ALA A 46 19.32 -9.02 38.62
N ALA A 47 20.14 -8.76 39.64
CA ALA A 47 21.23 -7.79 39.57
C ALA A 47 22.26 -8.10 38.46
N ASP A 48 22.44 -9.37 38.09
CA ASP A 48 23.33 -9.82 37.03
C ASP A 48 22.62 -10.19 35.71
N ALA A 49 21.29 -10.01 35.60
CA ALA A 49 20.51 -10.45 34.43
C ALA A 49 21.05 -9.88 33.11
N GLY A 50 21.39 -8.59 33.06
CA GLY A 50 21.94 -7.96 31.85
C GLY A 50 23.34 -8.46 31.46
N ILE A 51 24.14 -8.97 32.41
CA ILE A 51 25.41 -9.63 32.10
C ILE A 51 25.12 -11.03 31.53
N ARG A 52 24.23 -11.79 32.18
CA ARG A 52 23.83 -13.13 31.73
C ARG A 52 23.20 -13.15 30.35
N LEU A 53 22.33 -12.19 30.04
CA LEU A 53 21.72 -12.07 28.73
C LEU A 53 22.77 -11.79 27.64
N ARG A 54 23.81 -11.01 27.94
CA ARG A 54 24.92 -10.76 27.00
C ARG A 54 25.82 -11.98 26.81
N GLU A 55 26.08 -12.73 27.87
CA GLU A 55 26.79 -14.02 27.79
C GLU A 55 26.00 -15.03 26.95
N LEU A 56 24.68 -15.12 27.18
CA LEU A 56 23.77 -15.94 26.38
C LEU A 56 23.82 -15.53 24.91
N ALA A 57 23.64 -14.24 24.60
CA ALA A 57 23.61 -13.76 23.22
C ALA A 57 24.93 -14.03 22.49
N ARG A 58 26.09 -13.95 23.18
CA ARG A 58 27.39 -14.35 22.61
C ARG A 58 27.44 -15.84 22.29
N CYS A 59 27.04 -16.69 23.24
CA CYS A 59 27.02 -18.14 23.02
C CYS A 59 26.07 -18.52 21.88
N VAL A 60 24.89 -17.89 21.81
CA VAL A 60 23.94 -18.08 20.71
C VAL A 60 24.52 -17.62 19.38
N ALA A 61 25.16 -16.45 19.33
CA ALA A 61 25.81 -15.94 18.13
C ALA A 61 26.93 -16.87 17.62
N ASP A 62 27.76 -17.38 18.52
CA ASP A 62 28.82 -18.35 18.19
C ASP A 62 28.22 -19.68 17.68
N ALA A 63 27.16 -20.18 18.33
CA ALA A 63 26.48 -21.41 17.94
C ALA A 63 25.82 -21.29 16.56
N GLU A 64 25.10 -20.20 16.30
CA GLU A 64 24.37 -19.96 15.06
C GLU A 64 25.25 -19.40 13.93
N ASN A 65 26.54 -19.13 14.20
CA ASN A 65 27.47 -18.48 13.27
C ASN A 65 26.93 -17.13 12.75
N ARG A 66 26.42 -16.30 13.66
CA ARG A 66 25.84 -14.96 13.40
C ARG A 66 26.62 -13.89 14.17
N SER A 67 26.46 -12.62 13.79
CA SER A 67 27.06 -11.53 14.57
C SER A 67 26.31 -11.35 15.89
N LEU A 68 27.05 -11.02 16.96
CA LEU A 68 26.46 -10.71 18.26
C LEU A 68 25.40 -9.60 18.17
N GLU A 69 25.64 -8.60 17.33
CA GLU A 69 24.71 -7.49 17.16
C GLU A 69 23.37 -7.94 16.55
N ALA A 70 23.40 -8.81 15.53
CA ALA A 70 22.20 -9.35 14.91
C ALA A 70 21.39 -10.20 15.91
N VAL A 71 22.06 -11.10 16.65
CA VAL A 71 21.40 -11.92 17.68
C VAL A 71 20.85 -11.03 18.80
N TRP A 72 21.62 -10.05 19.27
CA TRP A 72 21.15 -9.13 20.31
C TRP A 72 19.93 -8.35 19.85
N ARG A 73 19.92 -7.86 18.60
CA ARG A 73 18.78 -7.18 17.99
C ARG A 73 17.56 -8.09 17.96
N ASP A 74 17.68 -9.33 17.50
CA ASP A 74 16.56 -10.27 17.44
C ASP A 74 15.99 -10.64 18.81
N LEU A 75 16.86 -10.73 19.83
CA LEU A 75 16.45 -10.98 21.21
C LEU A 75 15.75 -9.75 21.82
N SER A 76 16.28 -8.55 21.54
CA SER A 76 15.83 -7.28 22.11
C SER A 76 14.61 -6.69 21.42
N THR A 77 14.41 -6.99 20.14
CA THR A 77 13.32 -6.46 19.34
C THR A 77 12.19 -7.49 19.29
N PRO A 78 10.94 -7.08 19.56
CA PRO A 78 9.79 -7.94 19.30
C PRO A 78 9.85 -8.47 17.86
N ALA A 79 9.37 -9.69 17.64
CA ALA A 79 9.33 -10.31 16.33
C ALA A 79 8.58 -9.44 15.30
N VAL A 80 9.32 -8.64 14.52
CA VAL A 80 8.81 -7.63 13.59
C VAL A 80 9.35 -7.88 12.20
N ASP A 81 8.55 -7.59 11.18
CA ASP A 81 9.09 -7.39 9.84
C ASP A 81 9.63 -5.96 9.77
N THR A 82 10.79 -5.75 9.16
CA THR A 82 11.37 -4.43 8.97
C THR A 82 11.34 -4.06 7.50
N VAL A 83 10.75 -2.92 7.18
CA VAL A 83 10.86 -2.30 5.87
C VAL A 83 11.78 -1.10 5.98
N SER A 84 12.91 -1.15 5.29
CA SER A 84 13.84 -0.03 5.21
C SER A 84 13.61 0.77 3.93
N TYR A 85 13.75 2.08 4.03
CA TYR A 85 13.84 3.00 2.91
C TYR A 85 15.18 3.70 2.96
N ARG A 86 15.83 3.83 1.81
CA ARG A 86 17.06 4.61 1.67
C ARG A 86 17.01 5.47 0.42
N ALA A 87 17.31 6.76 0.55
CA ALA A 87 17.57 7.59 -0.61
C ALA A 87 18.99 7.34 -1.13
N LEU A 88 19.14 7.17 -2.44
CA LEU A 88 20.43 6.90 -3.09
C LEU A 88 21.01 8.20 -3.68
N HIS A 89 21.16 9.24 -2.86
CA HIS A 89 21.71 10.52 -3.30
C HIS A 89 23.11 10.79 -2.70
N ASP A 90 23.98 11.43 -3.48
CA ASP A 90 25.37 11.70 -3.07
C ASP A 90 25.52 12.73 -1.92
N THR A 91 24.45 13.43 -1.56
CA THR A 91 24.50 14.47 -0.53
C THR A 91 24.27 13.90 0.86
N ALA A 92 25.16 14.18 1.82
CA ALA A 92 25.01 13.73 3.21
C ALA A 92 23.89 14.43 4.00
N SER A 93 23.16 15.37 3.40
CA SER A 93 22.13 16.17 4.07
C SER A 93 20.87 16.31 3.21
N ILE A 94 19.70 16.20 3.84
CA ILE A 94 18.40 16.50 3.21
C ILE A 94 17.82 17.80 3.78
N THR A 95 16.97 18.47 2.99
CA THR A 95 16.17 19.58 3.50
C THR A 95 15.08 19.06 4.46
N VAL A 96 14.66 19.87 5.42
CA VAL A 96 13.55 19.50 6.34
C VAL A 96 12.27 19.15 5.56
N ALA A 97 11.98 19.89 4.49
CA ALA A 97 10.85 19.61 3.61
C ALA A 97 10.97 18.24 2.92
N GLY A 98 12.14 17.89 2.39
CA GLY A 98 12.39 16.58 1.78
C GLY A 98 12.30 15.44 2.79
N GLY A 99 12.86 15.61 3.99
CA GLY A 99 12.74 14.62 5.07
C GLY A 99 11.28 14.40 5.48
N THR A 100 10.51 15.49 5.60
CA THR A 100 9.07 15.43 5.96
C THR A 100 8.27 14.71 4.88
N HIS A 101 8.51 15.05 3.60
CA HIS A 101 7.91 14.37 2.46
C HIS A 101 8.17 12.86 2.47
N THR A 102 9.42 12.47 2.72
CA THR A 102 9.84 11.07 2.76
C THR A 102 9.09 10.27 3.82
N VAL A 103 9.02 10.80 5.05
CA VAL A 103 8.28 10.14 6.16
C VAL A 103 6.80 9.99 5.81
N LEU A 104 6.18 11.01 5.22
CA LEU A 104 4.78 10.95 4.78
C LEU A 104 4.59 9.93 3.65
N ALA A 105 5.50 9.88 2.68
CA ALA A 105 5.44 8.93 1.57
C ALA A 105 5.55 7.47 2.04
N VAL A 106 6.47 7.19 2.97
CA VAL A 106 6.60 5.85 3.58
C VAL A 106 5.32 5.47 4.33
N ARG A 107 4.79 6.39 5.15
CA ARG A 107 3.52 6.18 5.86
C ARG A 107 2.37 5.90 4.90
N ASP A 108 2.23 6.70 3.84
CA ASP A 108 1.14 6.58 2.88
C ASP A 108 1.23 5.27 2.08
N LEU A 109 2.45 4.81 1.74
CA LEU A 109 2.66 3.51 1.12
C LEU A 109 2.22 2.37 2.04
N ILE A 110 2.56 2.41 3.34
CA ILE A 110 2.11 1.43 4.33
C ILE A 110 0.59 1.41 4.41
N VAL A 111 -0.06 2.58 4.52
CA VAL A 111 -1.52 2.70 4.62
C VAL A 111 -2.21 2.10 3.40
N VAL A 112 -1.78 2.47 2.19
CA VAL A 112 -2.40 1.98 0.97
C VAL A 112 -2.21 0.47 0.82
N CYS A 113 -1.03 -0.07 1.16
CA CYS A 113 -0.78 -1.51 1.12
C CYS A 113 -1.60 -2.25 2.19
N ALA A 114 -1.73 -1.70 3.40
CA ALA A 114 -2.51 -2.30 4.48
C ALA A 114 -4.01 -2.37 4.16
N LEU A 115 -4.58 -1.29 3.59
CA LEU A 115 -5.97 -1.28 3.11
C LEU A 115 -6.23 -2.41 2.11
N LYS A 116 -5.34 -2.58 1.14
CA LYS A 116 -5.46 -3.63 0.14
C LYS A 116 -5.23 -5.02 0.72
N ALA A 117 -4.34 -5.16 1.70
CA ALA A 117 -4.14 -6.42 2.44
C ALA A 117 -5.39 -6.83 3.23
N LEU A 118 -6.15 -5.86 3.77
CA LEU A 118 -7.45 -6.11 4.42
C LEU A 118 -8.56 -6.46 3.43
N GLY A 119 -8.38 -6.18 2.14
CA GLY A 119 -9.46 -6.28 1.15
C GLY A 119 -10.49 -5.16 1.28
N GLU A 120 -10.18 -4.10 2.01
CA GLU A 120 -11.05 -2.92 2.15
C GLU A 120 -10.98 -2.05 0.89
N PRO A 121 -12.08 -1.39 0.51
CA PRO A 121 -12.04 -0.36 -0.52
C PRO A 121 -11.13 0.78 -0.05
N THR A 122 -10.36 1.36 -0.97
CA THR A 122 -9.51 2.51 -0.65
C THR A 122 -10.42 3.67 -0.23
N PRO A 123 -10.28 4.23 0.98
CA PRO A 123 -11.10 5.34 1.41
C PRO A 123 -10.82 6.52 0.49
N THR A 124 -11.87 7.24 0.11
CA THR A 124 -11.72 8.57 -0.50
C THR A 124 -10.83 9.44 0.41
N ARG A 125 -10.03 10.36 -0.15
CA ARG A 125 -8.97 11.17 0.52
C ARG A 125 -9.34 11.91 1.84
N ARG A 126 -10.60 11.85 2.29
CA ARG A 126 -11.11 12.40 3.55
C ARG A 126 -11.71 11.35 4.51
N GLY A 127 -11.59 10.07 4.20
CA GLY A 127 -12.12 8.99 5.03
C GLY A 127 -11.28 8.76 6.28
N THR A 128 -11.94 8.43 7.38
CA THR A 128 -11.29 7.96 8.61
C THR A 128 -10.52 6.68 8.31
N ILE A 129 -9.27 6.59 8.79
CA ILE A 129 -8.46 5.38 8.69
C ILE A 129 -9.16 4.25 9.47
N SER A 130 -9.25 3.06 8.88
CA SER A 130 -9.83 1.87 9.52
C SER A 130 -9.10 1.55 10.83
N GLY A 131 -9.83 1.10 11.86
CA GLY A 131 -9.27 0.83 13.20
C GLY A 131 -8.03 -0.06 13.21
N PRO A 132 -8.02 -1.21 12.50
CA PRO A 132 -6.83 -2.07 12.41
C PRO A 132 -5.60 -1.38 11.81
N ILE A 133 -5.77 -0.47 10.86
CA ILE A 133 -4.67 0.27 10.24
C ILE A 133 -4.13 1.33 11.20
N HIS A 134 -5.02 2.00 11.93
CA HIS A 134 -4.60 2.92 12.98
C HIS A 134 -3.75 2.20 14.03
N THR A 135 -4.21 1.05 14.51
CA THR A 135 -3.45 0.21 15.46
C THR A 135 -2.11 -0.27 14.88
N LEU A 136 -2.07 -0.64 13.59
CA LEU A 136 -0.81 -0.98 12.94
C LEU A 136 0.17 0.20 12.97
N LEU A 137 -0.28 1.40 12.58
CA LEU A 137 0.56 2.60 12.56
C LEU A 137 1.03 3.01 13.96
N GLU A 138 0.16 2.95 14.98
CA GLU A 138 0.50 3.28 16.37
C GLU A 138 1.55 2.33 16.96
N ARG A 139 1.55 1.06 16.52
CA ARG A 139 2.52 0.06 16.98
C ARG A 139 3.76 -0.02 16.10
N SER A 140 3.76 0.65 14.94
CA SER A 140 4.92 0.67 14.05
C SER A 140 5.95 1.65 14.60
N LEU A 141 7.21 1.23 14.63
CA LEU A 141 8.32 2.07 15.09
C LEU A 141 9.10 2.58 13.90
N LEU A 142 9.37 3.88 13.88
CA LEU A 142 10.20 4.54 12.88
C LEU A 142 11.55 4.90 13.51
N SER A 143 12.63 4.41 12.92
CA SER A 143 14.00 4.73 13.34
C SER A 143 14.80 5.36 12.20
N LEU A 144 15.78 6.18 12.56
CA LEU A 144 16.80 6.68 11.64
C LEU A 144 18.01 5.75 11.69
N SER A 145 18.57 5.43 10.54
CA SER A 145 19.85 4.71 10.43
C SER A 145 21.02 5.72 10.34
N ASP A 146 22.24 5.23 10.56
CA ASP A 146 23.48 6.03 10.48
C ASP A 146 23.81 6.48 9.05
N GLU A 147 23.09 5.96 8.05
CA GLU A 147 23.20 6.38 6.65
C GLU A 147 22.38 7.66 6.34
N PRO A 148 22.86 8.51 5.42
CA PRO A 148 22.14 9.73 5.05
C PRO A 148 20.77 9.40 4.44
N LEU A 149 19.72 9.81 5.16
CA LEU A 149 18.30 9.55 4.88
C LEU A 149 17.97 8.06 4.66
N ALA A 150 18.21 7.28 5.71
CA ALA A 150 17.67 5.93 5.85
C ALA A 150 16.59 5.89 6.95
N LEU A 151 15.45 5.31 6.62
CA LEU A 151 14.32 5.08 7.52
C LEU A 151 14.12 3.58 7.68
N GLU A 152 13.92 3.13 8.91
CA GLU A 152 13.52 1.76 9.19
C GLU A 152 12.14 1.77 9.85
N VAL A 153 11.22 1.00 9.29
CA VAL A 153 9.88 0.80 9.85
C VAL A 153 9.73 -0.62 10.33
N ALA A 154 9.62 -0.80 11.64
CA ALA A 154 9.31 -2.08 12.25
C ALA A 154 7.79 -2.29 12.28
N LEU A 155 7.31 -3.32 11.58
CA LEU A 155 5.92 -3.75 11.48
C LEU A 155 5.72 -4.98 12.38
N PRO A 156 4.98 -4.84 13.51
CA PRO A 156 4.90 -5.90 14.51
C PRO A 156 4.09 -7.10 14.03
N ILE A 157 4.64 -8.31 14.14
CA ILE A 157 3.93 -9.55 13.83
C ILE A 157 3.35 -10.13 15.10
N GLU A 158 2.06 -10.45 15.04
CA GLU A 158 1.34 -11.04 16.17
C GLU A 158 1.64 -12.54 16.24
N ASN A 159 2.45 -12.95 17.23
CA ASN A 159 2.77 -14.35 17.52
C ASN A 159 3.32 -15.15 16.33
N GLY A 160 3.97 -14.49 15.38
CA GLY A 160 4.47 -15.14 14.17
C GLY A 160 3.38 -15.50 13.16
N ASP A 161 2.16 -14.97 13.28
CA ASP A 161 1.09 -15.24 12.33
C ASP A 161 1.44 -14.69 10.94
N PRO A 162 1.63 -15.55 9.93
CA PRO A 162 1.90 -15.13 8.56
C PRO A 162 0.73 -14.35 7.93
N GLN A 163 -0.47 -14.46 8.51
CA GLN A 163 -1.67 -13.74 8.08
C GLN A 163 -1.90 -12.43 8.84
N SER A 164 -1.02 -12.08 9.77
CA SER A 164 -1.08 -10.78 10.45
C SER A 164 -1.11 -9.63 9.45
N LEU A 165 -1.80 -8.55 9.79
CA LEU A 165 -1.91 -7.39 8.89
C LEU A 165 -0.54 -6.79 8.57
N ALA A 166 0.36 -6.71 9.55
CA ALA A 166 1.74 -6.27 9.38
C ALA A 166 2.46 -7.08 8.29
N ARG A 167 2.47 -8.42 8.43
CA ARG A 167 3.12 -9.32 7.47
C ARG A 167 2.55 -9.18 6.07
N ARG A 168 1.22 -9.21 5.96
CA ARG A 168 0.54 -9.06 4.65
C ARG A 168 0.80 -7.70 4.01
N THR A 169 0.95 -6.65 4.81
CA THR A 169 1.31 -5.31 4.34
C THR A 169 2.73 -5.28 3.79
N ALA A 170 3.71 -5.78 4.55
CA ALA A 170 5.11 -5.85 4.13
C ALA A 170 5.31 -6.69 2.87
N MET A 171 4.73 -7.90 2.82
CA MET A 171 4.77 -8.77 1.65
C MET A 171 4.13 -8.13 0.42
N ARG A 172 3.05 -7.35 0.61
CA ARG A 172 2.42 -6.62 -0.48
C ARG A 172 3.30 -5.46 -0.96
N MET A 173 3.96 -4.73 -0.07
CA MET A 173 4.94 -3.71 -0.42
C MET A 173 6.08 -4.29 -1.26
N LEU A 174 6.69 -5.40 -0.83
CA LEU A 174 7.76 -6.08 -1.59
C LEU A 174 7.28 -6.50 -2.99
N ARG A 175 6.11 -7.17 -3.05
CA ARG A 175 5.54 -7.62 -4.32
C ARG A 175 5.27 -6.44 -5.26
N ASN A 176 4.67 -5.37 -4.74
CA ASN A 176 4.37 -4.17 -5.51
C ASN A 176 5.66 -3.49 -5.99
N ALA A 177 6.64 -3.31 -5.11
CA ALA A 177 7.93 -2.72 -5.45
C ALA A 177 8.63 -3.52 -6.56
N THR A 178 8.70 -4.83 -6.43
CA THR A 178 9.32 -5.72 -7.43
C THR A 178 8.64 -5.63 -8.79
N LEU A 179 7.30 -5.71 -8.83
CA LEU A 179 6.54 -5.65 -10.08
C LEU A 179 6.62 -4.26 -10.73
N VAL A 180 6.50 -3.21 -9.94
CA VAL A 180 6.55 -1.83 -10.44
C VAL A 180 7.95 -1.46 -10.91
N ARG A 181 9.02 -1.91 -10.24
CA ARG A 181 10.40 -1.74 -10.72
C ARG A 181 10.58 -2.36 -12.10
N ARG A 182 10.20 -3.63 -12.27
CA ARG A 182 10.27 -4.34 -13.56
C ARG A 182 9.49 -3.59 -14.66
N ALA A 183 8.32 -3.05 -14.31
CA ALA A 183 7.52 -2.25 -15.23
C ALA A 183 8.14 -0.89 -15.58
N ALA A 184 8.84 -0.26 -14.64
CA ALA A 184 9.50 1.02 -14.87
C ALA A 184 10.79 0.88 -15.70
N GLU A 185 11.41 -0.30 -15.72
CA GLU A 185 12.59 -0.61 -16.54
C GLU A 185 12.23 -1.06 -17.96
N SER A 186 11.04 -1.65 -18.14
CA SER A 186 10.59 -2.12 -19.45
C SER A 186 9.87 -1.03 -20.25
N SER A 187 10.22 -0.91 -21.54
CA SER A 187 9.48 -0.09 -22.51
C SER A 187 8.25 -0.81 -23.11
N GLU A 188 8.01 -2.07 -22.73
CA GLU A 188 7.04 -2.94 -23.39
C GLU A 188 5.62 -2.81 -22.81
N VAL A 189 4.62 -2.88 -23.69
CA VAL A 189 3.20 -2.79 -23.32
C VAL A 189 2.74 -3.97 -22.48
N GLU A 190 3.34 -5.15 -22.67
CA GLU A 190 2.99 -6.39 -21.96
C GLU A 190 3.22 -6.28 -20.45
N VAL A 191 4.22 -5.51 -20.00
CA VAL A 191 4.48 -5.34 -18.57
C VAL A 191 3.40 -4.50 -17.87
N LEU A 192 2.74 -3.60 -18.61
CA LEU A 192 1.55 -2.89 -18.11
C LEU A 192 0.36 -3.84 -17.95
N GLU A 193 0.21 -4.83 -18.84
CA GLU A 193 -0.82 -5.87 -18.68
C GLU A 193 -0.55 -6.75 -17.46
N ASP A 194 0.71 -7.06 -17.17
CA ASP A 194 1.05 -7.80 -15.96
C ASP A 194 0.72 -7.00 -14.69
N LEU A 195 0.98 -5.69 -14.65
CA LEU A 195 0.52 -4.84 -13.54
C LEU A 195 -1.00 -4.88 -13.37
N LEU A 196 -1.76 -4.94 -14.48
CA LEU A 196 -3.22 -5.09 -14.47
C LEU A 196 -3.64 -6.46 -13.91
N ARG A 197 -3.02 -7.55 -14.36
CA ARG A 197 -3.30 -8.92 -13.90
C ARG A 197 -3.03 -9.07 -12.41
N HIS A 198 -1.97 -8.45 -11.90
CA HIS A 198 -1.57 -8.54 -10.48
C HIS A 198 -2.37 -7.60 -9.56
N ARG A 199 -3.34 -6.85 -10.09
CA ARG A 199 -4.27 -5.99 -9.33
C ARG A 199 -3.58 -4.95 -8.43
N ILE A 200 -2.41 -4.44 -8.84
CA ILE A 200 -1.82 -3.25 -8.20
C ILE A 200 -2.70 -2.06 -8.54
N SER A 201 -3.08 -1.21 -7.59
CA SER A 201 -3.93 -0.05 -7.85
C SER A 201 -3.12 1.18 -8.31
N ALA A 202 -3.79 2.18 -8.86
CA ALA A 202 -3.13 3.42 -9.27
C ALA A 202 -2.54 4.17 -8.07
N GLU A 203 -3.24 4.10 -6.94
CA GLU A 203 -2.83 4.69 -5.66
C GLU A 203 -1.58 4.01 -5.09
N GLU A 204 -1.46 2.67 -5.22
CA GLU A 204 -0.25 1.94 -4.81
C GLU A 204 0.97 2.36 -5.64
N CYS A 205 0.80 2.49 -6.96
CA CYS A 205 1.86 3.00 -7.83
C CYS A 205 2.26 4.44 -7.46
N ILE A 206 1.28 5.31 -7.21
CA ILE A 206 1.55 6.70 -6.84
C ILE A 206 2.27 6.76 -5.49
N ALA A 207 1.80 6.06 -4.46
CA ALA A 207 2.43 6.04 -3.15
C ALA A 207 3.88 5.53 -3.21
N LEU A 208 4.17 4.55 -4.06
CA LEU A 208 5.53 4.09 -4.31
C LEU A 208 6.37 5.15 -5.04
N ALA A 209 5.80 5.85 -6.02
CA ALA A 209 6.52 6.91 -6.74
C ALA A 209 6.86 8.11 -5.85
N GLU A 210 5.99 8.48 -4.88
CA GLU A 210 6.24 9.57 -3.93
C GLU A 210 7.53 9.38 -3.11
N LEU A 211 8.02 8.15 -2.96
CA LEU A 211 9.32 7.86 -2.33
C LEU A 211 10.53 8.42 -3.08
N ALA A 212 10.38 8.74 -4.38
CA ALA A 212 11.38 9.41 -5.21
C ALA A 212 11.38 10.95 -5.02
N GLY A 213 10.71 11.44 -3.98
CA GLY A 213 10.62 12.85 -3.64
C GLY A 213 9.54 13.63 -4.42
N PRO A 214 9.40 14.94 -4.15
CA PRO A 214 8.31 15.75 -4.71
C PRO A 214 8.28 15.85 -6.24
N GLU A 215 9.43 15.66 -6.89
CA GLU A 215 9.58 15.68 -8.35
C GLU A 215 9.62 14.28 -8.96
N TYR A 216 9.53 13.23 -8.14
CA TYR A 216 9.57 11.82 -8.55
C TYR A 216 10.88 11.38 -9.26
N ALA A 217 11.95 12.16 -9.13
CA ALA A 217 13.19 11.99 -9.88
C ALA A 217 14.30 11.28 -9.09
N LEU A 218 14.27 11.32 -7.75
CA LEU A 218 15.36 10.81 -6.93
C LEU A 218 15.40 9.28 -6.93
N PRO A 219 16.59 8.67 -7.04
CA PRO A 219 16.74 7.24 -6.85
C PRO A 219 16.54 6.87 -5.37
N PHE A 220 16.00 5.68 -5.12
CA PHE A 220 15.79 5.18 -3.77
C PHE A 220 15.82 3.65 -3.76
N GLU A 221 15.88 3.09 -2.56
CA GLU A 221 15.86 1.65 -2.32
C GLU A 221 14.85 1.32 -1.24
N LEU A 222 14.22 0.15 -1.37
CA LEU A 222 13.43 -0.49 -0.32
C LEU A 222 14.08 -1.83 0.08
N GLY A 223 14.40 -1.99 1.36
CA GLY A 223 14.84 -3.27 1.92
C GLY A 223 13.73 -3.91 2.75
N PHE A 224 13.68 -5.23 2.74
CA PHE A 224 12.70 -6.05 3.46
C PHE A 224 13.46 -7.10 4.26
N HIS A 225 13.35 -6.99 5.58
CA HIS A 225 13.89 -7.95 6.53
C HIS A 225 12.76 -8.59 7.31
N TRP A 226 12.80 -9.91 7.45
CA TRP A 226 11.68 -10.65 7.98
C TRP A 226 11.88 -11.04 9.43
N SER A 227 10.79 -11.04 10.18
CA SER A 227 10.80 -11.55 11.54
C SER A 227 11.28 -12.99 11.59
N TRP A 228 12.12 -13.32 12.57
CA TRP A 228 12.53 -14.69 12.83
C TRP A 228 11.37 -15.61 13.24
N LEU A 229 10.19 -15.08 13.62
CA LEU A 229 8.99 -15.89 13.83
C LEU A 229 8.30 -16.34 12.54
N ALA A 230 8.54 -15.64 11.43
CA ALA A 230 8.02 -15.95 10.11
C ALA A 230 9.12 -15.70 9.07
N PRO A 231 10.21 -16.49 9.12
CA PRO A 231 11.43 -16.19 8.39
C PRO A 231 11.22 -16.35 6.89
N GLU A 232 11.71 -15.38 6.13
CA GLU A 232 11.84 -15.46 4.67
C GLU A 232 13.16 -14.85 4.21
N ALA A 233 13.46 -14.95 2.92
CA ALA A 233 14.70 -14.39 2.38
C ALA A 233 14.61 -12.86 2.38
N ASP A 234 15.60 -12.20 2.95
CA ASP A 234 15.73 -10.76 2.87
C ASP A 234 15.82 -10.32 1.40
N GLU A 235 15.11 -9.25 1.05
CA GLU A 235 15.04 -8.74 -0.32
C GLU A 235 15.25 -7.23 -0.36
N THR A 236 15.90 -6.78 -1.42
CA THR A 236 16.15 -5.36 -1.69
C THR A 236 15.67 -5.01 -3.09
N VAL A 237 14.92 -3.91 -3.21
CA VAL A 237 14.40 -3.39 -4.47
C VAL A 237 14.91 -1.97 -4.69
N GLU A 238 15.87 -1.83 -5.60
CA GLU A 238 16.44 -0.55 -6.02
C GLU A 238 15.62 0.11 -7.14
N PHE A 239 15.42 1.41 -7.03
CA PHE A 239 14.76 2.25 -8.04
C PHE A 239 15.76 3.31 -8.55
N PRO A 240 16.24 3.18 -9.79
CA PRO A 240 17.10 4.18 -10.41
C PRO A 240 16.42 5.55 -10.56
N SER A 241 17.19 6.59 -10.84
CA SER A 241 16.66 7.93 -11.08
C SER A 241 15.61 7.96 -12.20
N GLY A 242 14.59 8.80 -12.01
CA GLY A 242 13.43 8.92 -12.91
C GLY A 242 12.46 7.73 -12.87
N SER A 243 12.67 6.73 -12.00
CA SER A 243 11.71 5.63 -11.85
C SER A 243 10.37 6.13 -11.33
N GLY A 244 10.36 7.06 -10.37
CA GLY A 244 9.12 7.66 -9.86
C GLY A 244 8.28 8.31 -10.97
N GLU A 245 8.91 9.13 -11.83
CA GLU A 245 8.24 9.75 -12.99
C GLU A 245 7.62 8.70 -13.92
N ARG A 246 8.37 7.63 -14.24
CA ARG A 246 7.89 6.52 -15.06
C ARG A 246 6.70 5.82 -14.40
N ILE A 247 6.75 5.58 -13.10
CA ILE A 247 5.67 4.96 -12.33
C ILE A 247 4.40 5.83 -12.37
N VAL A 248 4.52 7.15 -12.16
CA VAL A 248 3.40 8.09 -12.27
C VAL A 248 2.84 8.11 -13.68
N HIS A 249 3.69 8.10 -14.71
CA HIS A 249 3.26 8.03 -16.10
C HIS A 249 2.46 6.75 -16.38
N LEU A 250 2.97 5.59 -15.95
CA LEU A 250 2.29 4.29 -16.10
C LEU A 250 0.94 4.28 -15.38
N SER A 251 0.89 4.79 -14.15
CA SER A 251 -0.35 4.91 -13.36
C SER A 251 -1.40 5.77 -14.08
N ASN A 252 -0.98 6.94 -14.57
CA ASN A 252 -1.87 7.85 -15.33
C ASN A 252 -2.35 7.24 -16.65
N LYS A 253 -1.48 6.55 -17.39
CA LYS A 253 -1.84 5.85 -18.63
C LYS A 253 -2.91 4.79 -18.36
N ARG A 254 -2.78 4.05 -17.26
CA ARG A 254 -3.74 3.03 -16.84
C ARG A 254 -5.09 3.60 -16.43
N VAL A 255 -5.11 4.67 -15.64
CA VAL A 255 -6.36 5.36 -15.27
C VAL A 255 -7.09 5.83 -16.52
N ARG A 256 -6.35 6.35 -17.52
CA ARG A 256 -6.93 6.73 -18.82
C ARG A 256 -7.50 5.52 -19.55
N GLN A 257 -6.75 4.44 -19.70
CA GLN A 257 -7.21 3.23 -20.40
C GLN A 257 -8.49 2.62 -19.78
N ARG A 258 -8.58 2.55 -18.45
CA ARG A 258 -9.83 2.10 -17.79
C ARG A 258 -11.01 3.04 -18.05
N THR A 259 -10.74 4.34 -18.15
CA THR A 259 -11.79 5.32 -18.46
C THR A 259 -12.22 5.25 -19.93
N ASP A 260 -11.35 4.74 -20.82
CA ASP A 260 -11.61 4.67 -22.25
C ASP A 260 -12.51 3.48 -22.64
N SER A 261 -12.66 2.46 -21.77
CA SER A 261 -13.54 1.31 -21.95
C SER A 261 -14.02 0.73 -20.62
N GLY A 262 -15.29 0.95 -20.27
CA GLY A 262 -15.89 0.45 -19.03
C GLY A 262 -17.41 0.68 -18.97
N HIS A 263 -18.07 0.25 -17.90
CA HIS A 263 -19.46 0.61 -17.63
C HIS A 263 -19.50 1.86 -16.74
N GLY A 264 -20.18 2.91 -17.20
CA GLY A 264 -20.25 4.19 -16.52
C GLY A 264 -21.66 4.57 -16.16
N VAL A 265 -21.83 5.18 -15.00
CA VAL A 265 -23.08 5.75 -14.50
C VAL A 265 -22.85 7.22 -14.19
N VAL A 266 -23.58 8.11 -14.86
CA VAL A 266 -23.63 9.54 -14.49
C VAL A 266 -24.96 9.86 -13.83
N LYS A 267 -24.91 10.54 -12.68
CA LYS A 267 -26.09 11.07 -11.98
C LYS A 267 -25.99 12.59 -11.85
N GLY A 268 -26.98 13.32 -12.35
CA GLY A 268 -26.97 14.79 -12.30
C GLY A 268 -28.05 15.44 -13.14
N SER A 269 -27.89 16.73 -13.44
CA SER A 269 -28.87 17.49 -14.21
C SER A 269 -28.50 17.54 -15.69
N VAL A 270 -29.48 17.44 -16.57
CA VAL A 270 -29.28 17.69 -18.00
C VAL A 270 -29.03 19.19 -18.20
N ILE A 271 -27.91 19.55 -18.81
CA ILE A 271 -27.50 20.95 -19.08
C ILE A 271 -27.50 21.31 -20.56
N GLY A 272 -27.78 20.34 -21.44
CA GLY A 272 -27.85 20.58 -22.87
C GLY A 272 -28.29 19.33 -23.61
N LEU A 273 -28.95 19.54 -24.75
CA LEU A 273 -29.45 18.50 -25.64
C LEU A 273 -29.04 18.82 -27.07
N SER A 274 -28.88 17.79 -27.89
CA SER A 274 -28.55 17.89 -29.31
C SER A 274 -29.15 16.70 -30.05
N ASP A 275 -30.01 16.97 -31.03
CA ASP A 275 -30.39 15.99 -32.06
C ASP A 275 -29.78 16.45 -33.38
N ASN A 276 -28.77 15.73 -33.87
CA ASN A 276 -28.16 16.01 -35.15
C ASN A 276 -28.41 14.82 -36.10
N PRO A 277 -29.30 14.95 -37.10
CA PRO A 277 -29.63 13.86 -38.01
C PRO A 277 -28.44 13.40 -38.87
N ASP A 278 -27.45 14.27 -39.10
CA ASP A 278 -26.26 13.97 -39.90
C ASP A 278 -25.11 13.37 -39.05
N GLY A 279 -25.35 13.08 -37.77
CA GLY A 279 -24.35 12.54 -36.85
C GLY A 279 -24.95 11.62 -35.80
N ALA A 280 -24.37 11.61 -34.60
CA ALA A 280 -24.95 10.88 -33.47
C ALA A 280 -26.21 11.61 -32.99
N ARG A 281 -27.36 11.03 -33.31
CA ARG A 281 -28.67 11.50 -32.86
C ARG A 281 -28.84 11.30 -31.36
N TRP A 282 -29.73 12.09 -30.77
CA TRP A 282 -30.15 11.97 -29.38
C TRP A 282 -29.02 12.02 -28.35
N ARG A 283 -28.20 13.07 -28.40
CA ARG A 283 -27.15 13.34 -27.41
C ARG A 283 -27.62 14.33 -26.37
N ILE A 284 -27.29 14.06 -25.11
CA ILE A 284 -27.47 15.00 -23.99
C ILE A 284 -26.14 15.25 -23.28
N LYS A 285 -26.07 16.35 -22.55
CA LYS A 285 -24.97 16.68 -21.65
C LYS A 285 -25.50 16.68 -20.22
N VAL A 286 -24.95 15.82 -19.38
CA VAL A 286 -25.33 15.73 -17.96
C VAL A 286 -24.20 16.32 -17.13
N ARG A 287 -24.52 17.28 -16.23
CA ARG A 287 -23.59 17.78 -15.22
C ARG A 287 -23.84 17.06 -13.91
N GLY A 288 -22.89 16.25 -13.47
CA GLY A 288 -23.13 15.36 -12.34
C GLY A 288 -21.88 14.65 -11.84
N THR A 289 -22.11 13.69 -10.94
CA THR A 289 -21.11 12.73 -10.49
C THR A 289 -21.04 11.58 -11.50
N LEU A 290 -19.83 11.21 -11.90
CA LEU A 290 -19.57 10.10 -12.82
C LEU A 290 -18.93 8.96 -12.03
N GLU A 291 -19.50 7.78 -12.12
CA GLU A 291 -18.95 6.53 -11.61
C GLU A 291 -18.58 5.65 -12.80
N VAL A 292 -17.39 5.05 -12.81
CA VAL A 292 -16.95 4.11 -13.85
C VAL A 292 -16.46 2.84 -13.17
N ASP A 293 -17.05 1.70 -13.52
CA ASP A 293 -16.77 0.38 -12.93
C ASP A 293 -16.74 0.40 -11.39
N GLY A 294 -17.74 1.03 -10.76
CA GLY A 294 -17.84 1.12 -9.30
C GLY A 294 -16.96 2.20 -8.66
N THR A 295 -16.14 2.90 -9.44
CA THR A 295 -15.22 3.93 -8.94
C THR A 295 -15.79 5.32 -9.23
N LEU A 296 -16.10 6.08 -8.17
CA LEU A 296 -16.53 7.45 -8.28
C LEU A 296 -15.36 8.33 -8.77
N ILE A 297 -15.55 9.01 -9.90
CA ILE A 297 -14.61 10.00 -10.42
C ILE A 297 -14.87 11.34 -9.73
N ASP A 298 -13.85 11.86 -9.04
CA ASP A 298 -13.99 13.07 -8.23
C ASP A 298 -14.33 14.33 -9.06
N GLY A 299 -15.14 15.19 -8.43
CA GLY A 299 -15.66 16.45 -8.96
C GLY A 299 -16.90 16.33 -9.85
N LEU A 300 -17.70 17.42 -9.90
CA LEU A 300 -18.80 17.54 -10.86
C LEU A 300 -18.25 17.70 -12.27
N ARG A 301 -18.70 16.84 -13.20
CA ARG A 301 -18.25 16.86 -14.60
C ARG A 301 -19.42 16.93 -15.55
N THR A 302 -19.16 17.51 -16.72
CA THR A 302 -20.08 17.43 -17.85
C THR A 302 -19.75 16.17 -18.65
N VAL A 303 -20.68 15.22 -18.68
CA VAL A 303 -20.57 13.96 -19.40
C VAL A 303 -21.52 14.00 -20.60
N ALA A 304 -21.01 13.66 -21.78
CA ALA A 304 -21.87 13.45 -22.94
C ALA A 304 -22.56 12.09 -22.82
N VAL A 305 -23.82 12.01 -23.15
CA VAL A 305 -24.60 10.77 -23.07
C VAL A 305 -25.31 10.59 -24.40
N SER A 306 -25.04 9.48 -25.07
CA SER A 306 -25.75 9.06 -26.29
C SER A 306 -26.92 8.19 -25.88
N LEU A 307 -28.13 8.60 -26.25
CA LEU A 307 -29.35 7.85 -25.99
C LEU A 307 -29.67 6.93 -27.18
N GLY A 308 -30.23 5.76 -26.90
CA GLY A 308 -30.47 4.73 -27.90
C GLY A 308 -31.75 4.94 -28.73
N ASP A 309 -32.68 5.77 -28.25
CA ASP A 309 -34.01 5.92 -28.85
C ASP A 309 -34.65 7.29 -28.55
N ASP A 310 -35.66 7.63 -29.35
CA ASP A 310 -36.41 8.89 -29.29
C ASP A 310 -37.22 9.05 -27.99
N SER A 311 -37.76 7.95 -27.44
CA SER A 311 -38.57 8.00 -26.22
C SER A 311 -37.73 8.39 -25.00
N THR A 312 -36.51 7.85 -24.92
CA THR A 312 -35.52 8.21 -23.92
C THR A 312 -35.07 9.67 -24.08
N TYR A 313 -34.94 10.16 -25.32
CA TYR A 313 -34.62 11.55 -25.61
C TYR A 313 -35.74 12.51 -25.18
N ALA A 314 -37.00 12.17 -25.45
CA ALA A 314 -38.16 12.92 -24.99
C ALA A 314 -38.22 12.99 -23.44
N ALA A 315 -37.90 11.88 -22.75
CA ALA A 315 -37.81 11.86 -21.29
C ALA A 315 -36.67 12.77 -20.77
N ALA A 316 -35.50 12.76 -21.42
CA ALA A 316 -34.40 13.66 -21.06
C ALA A 316 -34.73 15.14 -21.30
N LEU A 317 -35.50 15.45 -22.34
CA LEU A 317 -36.00 16.80 -22.63
C LEU A 317 -36.97 17.28 -21.55
N ALA A 318 -37.89 16.42 -21.11
CA ALA A 318 -38.79 16.73 -19.99
C ALA A 318 -38.00 16.97 -18.70
N ALA A 319 -37.05 16.08 -18.37
CA ALA A 319 -36.20 16.23 -17.19
C ALA A 319 -35.36 17.52 -17.23
N HIS A 320 -34.87 17.94 -18.41
CA HIS A 320 -34.18 19.21 -18.56
C HIS A 320 -35.09 20.42 -18.29
N ARG A 321 -36.29 20.43 -18.88
CA ARG A 321 -37.29 21.49 -18.70
C ARG A 321 -37.69 21.63 -17.23
N ASP A 322 -37.93 20.49 -16.58
CA ASP A 322 -38.49 20.42 -15.23
C ASP A 322 -37.37 20.38 -14.16
N ARG A 323 -36.10 20.45 -14.59
CA ARG A 323 -34.88 20.42 -13.74
C ARG A 323 -34.77 19.17 -12.85
N HIS A 324 -35.29 18.05 -13.31
CA HIS A 324 -35.15 16.77 -12.62
C HIS A 324 -33.73 16.23 -12.72
N THR A 325 -33.33 15.43 -11.73
CA THR A 325 -32.07 14.69 -11.78
C THR A 325 -32.26 13.46 -12.65
N VAL A 326 -31.27 13.15 -13.48
CA VAL A 326 -31.26 11.96 -14.32
C VAL A 326 -30.11 11.05 -13.91
N ARG A 327 -30.30 9.76 -14.14
CA ARG A 327 -29.26 8.73 -14.05
C ARG A 327 -29.14 8.07 -15.41
N ALA A 328 -27.94 8.10 -15.99
CA ALA A 328 -27.64 7.45 -17.26
C ALA A 328 -26.50 6.44 -17.07
N ALA A 329 -26.74 5.19 -17.43
CA ALA A 329 -25.83 4.06 -17.28
C ALA A 329 -25.58 3.40 -18.65
N GLY A 330 -24.32 3.07 -18.94
CA GLY A 330 -23.97 2.48 -20.24
C GLY A 330 -22.47 2.29 -20.45
N ALA A 331 -22.08 1.99 -21.68
CA ALA A 331 -20.68 1.83 -22.04
C ALA A 331 -20.00 3.20 -22.14
N VAL A 332 -18.88 3.39 -21.43
CA VAL A 332 -18.05 4.58 -21.53
C VAL A 332 -17.13 4.42 -22.72
N SER A 333 -17.12 5.45 -23.56
CA SER A 333 -16.12 5.64 -24.61
C SER A 333 -15.55 7.05 -24.50
N ARG A 334 -14.41 7.30 -25.13
CA ARG A 334 -13.80 8.62 -25.15
C ARG A 334 -13.76 9.18 -26.57
N HIS A 335 -14.50 10.26 -26.79
CA HIS A 335 -14.51 10.98 -28.05
C HIS A 335 -13.83 12.34 -27.87
N HIS A 336 -12.75 12.61 -28.61
CA HIS A 336 -11.99 13.88 -28.56
C HIS A 336 -11.73 14.42 -27.15
N ARG A 337 -11.12 13.59 -26.29
CA ARG A 337 -10.77 13.88 -24.88
C ARG A 337 -11.93 13.96 -23.88
N ARG A 338 -13.20 13.88 -24.31
CA ARG A 338 -14.37 13.88 -23.42
C ARG A 338 -14.94 12.47 -23.28
N ASN A 339 -15.36 12.13 -22.06
CA ASN A 339 -16.06 10.87 -21.80
C ASN A 339 -17.49 10.98 -22.33
N GLU A 340 -17.91 9.92 -23.03
CA GLU A 340 -19.25 9.73 -23.55
C GLU A 340 -19.81 8.41 -23.05
N ILE A 341 -21.02 8.42 -22.51
CA ILE A 341 -21.75 7.20 -22.13
C ILE A 341 -22.72 6.85 -23.24
N ALA A 342 -22.54 5.69 -23.87
CA ALA A 342 -23.53 5.08 -24.73
C ALA A 342 -24.50 4.27 -23.87
N VAL A 343 -25.71 4.80 -23.68
CA VAL A 343 -26.71 4.23 -22.78
C VAL A 343 -27.19 2.87 -23.29
N THR A 344 -27.20 1.88 -22.41
CA THR A 344 -27.79 0.56 -22.70
C THR A 344 -29.31 0.64 -22.58
N ALA A 345 -30.04 -0.32 -23.17
CA ALA A 345 -31.50 -0.38 -23.01
C ALA A 345 -31.89 -0.36 -21.52
N GLY A 346 -32.78 0.56 -21.13
CA GLY A 346 -33.18 0.78 -19.73
C GLY A 346 -32.13 1.46 -18.84
N GLY A 347 -31.00 1.89 -19.39
CA GLY A 347 -29.92 2.55 -18.65
C GLY A 347 -30.19 4.01 -18.29
N PHE A 348 -31.27 4.61 -18.80
CA PHE A 348 -31.66 5.99 -18.50
C PHE A 348 -32.91 6.03 -17.62
N THR A 349 -32.81 6.70 -16.47
CA THR A 349 -33.94 6.95 -15.57
C THR A 349 -33.97 8.41 -15.14
N VAL A 350 -35.19 8.93 -14.96
CA VAL A 350 -35.43 10.24 -14.35
C VAL A 350 -35.76 10.00 -12.88
N ASP A 351 -34.96 10.57 -11.99
CA ASP A 351 -35.24 10.52 -10.56
C ASP A 351 -36.30 11.60 -10.27
N ASP A 352 -37.56 11.17 -10.17
CA ASP A 352 -38.63 12.04 -9.68
C ASP A 352 -38.42 12.25 -8.17
N HIS A 353 -37.72 13.32 -7.82
CA HIS A 353 -37.82 13.90 -6.47
C HIS A 353 -39.12 14.69 -6.35
N SER A 354 -40.24 13.96 -6.46
CA SER A 354 -41.55 14.43 -6.05
C SER A 354 -41.58 14.45 -4.52
N GLN A 355 -41.20 15.60 -3.95
CA GLN A 355 -41.57 16.15 -2.64
C GLN A 355 -41.85 15.15 -1.50
N THR A 356 -40.91 15.06 -0.56
CA THR A 356 -41.26 14.94 0.87
C THR A 356 -41.21 16.31 1.53
#